data_AF-A0A936BIM9-F1
#
_entry.id   AF-A0A936BIM9-F1
#
_cell.length_a   1.000
_cell.length_b   1.000
_cell.length_c   1.000
_cell.angle_alpha   90.00
_cell.angle_beta   90.00
_cell.angle_gamma   90.00
#
_symmetry.space_group_name_H-M   'P 1'
#
loop_
_entity.id
_entity.type
_entity.pdbx_description
1 polymer ?
#
loop_
_entity_poly.entity_id
_entity_poly.type
_entity_poly.pdbx_seq_one_letter_code
_entity_poly.pdbx_strand_id
1 'polypeptide(L)'
;MVSPAWIVPAADQFPRLRYWHWWALAASDLGKPQISIDDGVTWTDLAAQYDGGNGSDGRWSRAWIDLRAYAGRTVRLGFYFESHTTYYSGAGSGTGYAVTVGSGWYIDEVTVEIGVEGAMSNPARF
;
A
#
# COMPACT_ATOMS: atom_id res chain seq x y z
N MET A 1 6.95 -4.90 -5.18
CA MET A 1 7.25 -4.02 -6.35
C MET A 1 7.99 -2.79 -5.86
N VAL A 2 8.93 -2.25 -6.64
CA VAL A 2 9.68 -1.02 -6.28
C VAL A 2 9.79 -0.11 -7.52
N SER A 3 9.53 1.18 -7.36
CA SER A 3 9.71 2.17 -8.43
C SER A 3 11.20 2.46 -8.69
N PRO A 4 11.54 3.03 -9.86
CA PRO A 4 12.79 3.78 -10.01
C PRO A 4 12.90 4.90 -8.98
N ALA A 5 14.10 5.45 -8.81
CA ALA A 5 14.31 6.64 -7.99
C ALA A 5 13.78 7.90 -8.71
N TRP A 6 13.17 8.82 -7.97
CA TRP A 6 12.63 10.07 -8.50
C TRP A 6 12.58 11.16 -7.41
N ILE A 7 12.54 12.43 -7.79
CA ILE A 7 12.48 13.55 -6.85
C ILE A 7 11.02 13.87 -6.54
N VAL A 8 10.66 13.90 -5.25
CA VAL A 8 9.33 14.35 -4.82
C VAL A 8 9.18 15.85 -5.12
N PRO A 9 8.09 16.29 -5.79
CA PRO A 9 7.80 17.69 -6.01
C PRO A 9 7.83 18.54 -4.73
N ALA A 10 7.93 19.85 -4.89
CA ALA A 10 7.98 20.77 -3.76
C ALA A 10 6.69 20.68 -2.92
N ALA A 11 6.78 20.93 -1.62
CA ALA A 11 5.66 20.70 -0.69
C ALA A 11 4.44 21.61 -0.99
N ASP A 12 4.69 22.81 -1.53
CA ASP A 12 3.68 23.78 -1.98
C ASP A 12 2.96 23.34 -3.27
N GLN A 13 3.47 22.31 -3.95
CA GLN A 13 2.80 21.64 -5.07
C GLN A 13 1.88 20.51 -4.59
N PHE A 14 1.77 20.25 -3.28
CA PHE A 14 0.91 19.22 -2.69
C PHE A 14 1.06 17.81 -3.33
N PRO A 15 2.29 17.26 -3.39
CA PRO A 15 2.53 15.94 -3.96
C PRO A 15 1.82 14.84 -3.17
N ARG A 16 1.17 13.92 -3.88
CA ARG A 16 0.55 12.72 -3.31
C ARG A 16 0.80 11.50 -4.19
N LEU A 17 0.92 10.34 -3.54
CA LEU A 17 0.81 9.05 -4.21
C LEU A 17 -0.68 8.69 -4.33
N ARG A 18 -1.09 8.28 -5.54
CA ARG A 18 -2.41 7.74 -5.83
C ARG A 18 -2.29 6.39 -6.52
N TYR A 19 -3.15 5.45 -6.15
CA TYR A 19 -3.27 4.16 -6.82
C TYR A 19 -4.67 3.59 -6.60
N TRP A 20 -5.11 2.72 -7.51
CA TRP A 20 -6.20 1.80 -7.26
C TRP A 20 -5.63 0.53 -6.66
N HIS A 21 -6.36 -0.06 -5.71
CA HIS A 21 -6.05 -1.39 -5.22
C HIS A 21 -7.30 -2.17 -4.85
N TRP A 22 -7.14 -3.48 -4.88
CA TRP A 22 -8.08 -4.47 -4.37
C TRP A 22 -7.27 -5.51 -3.61
N TRP A 23 -7.76 -5.96 -2.47
CA TRP A 23 -7.08 -7.01 -1.70
C TRP A 23 -8.07 -7.94 -1.01
N ALA A 24 -7.69 -9.21 -0.97
CA ALA A 24 -8.27 -10.23 -0.10
C ALA A 24 -7.11 -11.10 0.38
N LEU A 25 -6.65 -10.82 1.59
CA LEU A 25 -5.46 -11.43 2.18
C LEU A 25 -5.84 -12.49 3.21
N ALA A 26 -4.96 -13.46 3.45
CA ALA A 26 -5.16 -14.39 4.54
C ALA A 26 -4.91 -13.71 5.90
N ALA A 27 -5.33 -14.35 7.00
CA ALA A 27 -5.36 -13.73 8.33
C ALA A 27 -4.00 -13.25 8.85
N SER A 28 -2.89 -13.81 8.35
CA SER A 28 -1.52 -13.43 8.73
C SER A 28 -0.71 -12.85 7.57
N ASP A 29 -1.34 -12.65 6.42
CA ASP A 29 -0.73 -11.99 5.26
C ASP A 29 -0.94 -10.48 5.37
N LEU A 30 0.00 -9.71 4.83
CA LEU A 30 -0.09 -8.26 4.83
C LEU A 30 0.48 -7.59 3.58
N GLY A 31 -0.01 -6.39 3.31
CA GLY A 31 0.46 -5.49 2.26
C GLY A 31 0.71 -4.08 2.78
N LYS A 32 1.80 -3.44 2.35
CA LYS A 32 2.19 -2.10 2.81
C LYS A 32 2.72 -1.24 1.65
N PRO A 33 2.19 -0.03 1.43
CA PRO A 33 2.90 0.98 0.66
C PRO A 33 4.05 1.52 1.51
N GLN A 34 5.24 1.62 0.92
CA GLN A 34 6.45 2.04 1.59
C GLN A 34 7.23 3.07 0.77
N ILE A 35 8.09 3.82 1.44
CA ILE A 35 9.00 4.79 0.82
C ILE A 35 10.41 4.60 1.37
N SER A 36 11.40 4.70 0.48
CA SER A 36 12.81 4.73 0.82
C SER A 36 13.41 6.07 0.38
N ILE A 37 14.28 6.64 1.22
CA ILE A 37 15.02 7.89 0.96
C ILE A 37 16.53 7.65 0.82
N ASP A 38 16.96 6.39 0.84
CA ASP A 38 18.36 5.94 0.91
C ASP A 38 18.63 4.83 -0.11
N ASP A 39 18.05 4.98 -1.30
CA ASP A 39 18.21 4.06 -2.44
C ASP A 39 17.80 2.60 -2.17
N GLY A 40 16.81 2.41 -1.29
CA GLY A 40 16.21 1.11 -0.98
C GLY A 40 16.89 0.37 0.17
N VAL A 41 17.82 1.00 0.91
CA VAL A 41 18.48 0.40 2.07
C VAL A 41 17.50 0.28 3.25
N THR A 42 16.71 1.32 3.52
CA THR A 42 15.65 1.31 4.53
C THR A 42 14.31 1.76 3.95
N TRP A 43 13.23 1.26 4.56
CA TRP A 43 11.86 1.49 4.10
C TRP A 43 10.99 1.96 5.26
N THR A 44 10.24 3.03 5.03
CA THR A 44 9.25 3.57 5.97
C THR A 44 7.84 3.25 5.44
N ASP A 45 6.97 2.74 6.29
CA ASP A 45 5.56 2.50 5.97
C ASP A 45 4.83 3.84 5.75
N LEU A 46 4.17 3.98 4.61
CA LEU A 46 3.41 5.18 4.25
C LEU A 46 1.97 5.17 4.77
N ALA A 47 1.45 3.99 5.12
CA ALA A 47 0.09 3.80 5.62
C ALA A 47 0.07 2.60 6.60
N ALA A 48 -1.05 2.44 7.29
CA ALA A 48 -1.33 1.20 8.01
C ALA A 48 -1.34 0.00 7.05
N GLN A 49 -1.00 -1.18 7.57
CA GLN A 49 -1.01 -2.40 6.77
C GLN A 49 -2.42 -2.78 6.31
N TYR A 50 -2.50 -3.32 5.11
CA TYR A 50 -3.64 -4.09 4.63
C TYR A 50 -3.43 -5.54 5.07
N ASP A 51 -4.44 -6.19 5.63
CA ASP A 51 -4.38 -7.57 6.11
C ASP A 51 -5.71 -8.30 5.87
N GLY A 52 -5.79 -9.56 6.29
CA GLY A 52 -7.01 -10.36 6.14
C GLY A 52 -8.20 -9.87 6.98
N GLY A 53 -7.97 -9.05 8.01
CA GLY A 53 -9.02 -8.48 8.85
C GLY A 53 -9.68 -7.23 8.26
N ASN A 54 -9.03 -6.57 7.31
CA ASN A 54 -9.51 -5.35 6.69
C ASN A 54 -9.59 -5.43 5.16
N GLY A 55 -9.94 -6.60 4.61
CA GLY A 55 -10.10 -6.82 3.16
C GLY A 55 -10.86 -5.70 2.42
N SER A 56 -10.68 -5.62 1.11
CA SER A 56 -11.29 -4.57 0.25
C SER A 56 -12.81 -4.64 0.08
N ASP A 57 -13.51 -5.48 0.85
CA ASP A 57 -14.93 -5.81 0.71
C ASP A 57 -15.32 -6.24 -0.73
N GLY A 58 -14.35 -6.83 -1.44
CA GLY A 58 -14.53 -7.28 -2.82
C GLY A 58 -14.55 -6.14 -3.85
N ARG A 59 -14.09 -4.93 -3.52
CA ARG A 59 -14.16 -3.76 -4.42
C ARG A 59 -12.81 -3.08 -4.60
N TRP A 60 -12.54 -2.63 -5.82
CA TRP A 60 -11.41 -1.74 -6.05
C TRP A 60 -11.69 -0.41 -5.35
N SER A 61 -10.73 0.02 -4.54
CA SER A 61 -10.75 1.31 -3.88
C SER A 61 -9.55 2.13 -4.34
N ARG A 62 -9.66 3.45 -4.21
CA ARG A 62 -8.58 4.37 -4.56
C ARG A 62 -7.95 4.86 -3.28
N ALA A 63 -6.63 4.73 -3.17
CA ALA A 63 -5.85 5.23 -2.07
C ALA A 63 -5.17 6.56 -2.43
N TRP A 64 -4.96 7.40 -1.43
CA TRP A 64 -4.24 8.66 -1.51
C TRP A 64 -3.32 8.80 -0.30
N ILE A 65 -2.06 9.13 -0.54
CA ILE A 65 -1.05 9.30 0.51
C ILE A 65 -0.30 10.61 0.26
N ASP A 66 -0.29 11.49 1.26
CA ASP A 66 0.45 12.74 1.24
C ASP A 66 1.96 12.49 1.26
N LEU A 67 2.70 13.08 0.33
CA LEU A 67 4.14 12.96 0.22
C LEU A 67 4.89 14.24 0.60
N ARG A 68 4.21 15.29 1.08
CA ARG A 68 4.83 16.59 1.41
C ARG A 68 6.01 16.48 2.38
N ALA A 69 5.97 15.53 3.32
CA ALA A 69 7.08 15.27 4.25
C ALA A 69 8.40 14.84 3.56
N TYR A 70 8.32 14.41 2.30
CA TYR A 70 9.44 13.94 1.50
C TYR A 70 9.79 14.90 0.35
N ALA A 71 9.17 16.08 0.28
CA ALA A 71 9.38 17.06 -0.78
C ALA A 71 10.87 17.39 -1.00
N GLY A 72 11.27 17.45 -2.27
CA GLY A 72 12.65 17.73 -2.69
C GLY A 72 13.64 16.58 -2.48
N ARG A 73 13.22 15.44 -1.89
CA ARG A 73 14.07 14.27 -1.71
C ARG A 73 13.99 13.35 -2.92
N THR A 74 15.11 12.73 -3.26
CA THR A 74 15.11 11.55 -4.14
C THR A 74 14.61 10.35 -3.35
N VAL A 75 13.54 9.70 -3.84
CA VAL A 75 12.89 8.58 -3.15
C VAL A 75 12.64 7.41 -4.10
N ARG A 76 12.41 6.23 -3.52
CA ARG A 76 11.77 5.08 -4.18
C ARG A 76 10.48 4.76 -3.46
N LEU A 77 9.45 4.40 -4.21
CA LEU A 77 8.20 3.87 -3.66
C LEU A 77 8.19 2.35 -3.76
N GLY A 78 7.62 1.69 -2.78
CA GLY A 78 7.53 0.24 -2.67
C GLY A 78 6.10 -0.18 -2.36
N PHE A 79 5.70 -1.31 -2.92
CA PHE A 79 4.54 -2.07 -2.47
C PHE A 79 5.06 -3.40 -1.96
N TYR A 80 5.10 -3.53 -0.64
CA TYR A 80 5.61 -4.69 0.08
C TYR A 80 4.48 -5.65 0.40
N PHE A 81 4.67 -6.92 0.11
CA PHE A 81 3.73 -7.98 0.41
C PHE A 81 4.46 -9.09 1.16
N GLU A 82 3.81 -9.60 2.19
CA GLU A 82 4.34 -10.66 3.04
C GLU A 82 3.23 -11.67 3.35
N SER A 83 3.57 -12.95 3.34
CA SER A 83 2.63 -14.06 3.56
C SER A 83 3.12 -14.95 4.68
N HIS A 84 2.19 -15.40 5.54
CA HIS A 84 2.52 -16.24 6.69
C HIS A 84 1.53 -17.39 6.88
N THR A 85 2.01 -18.45 7.52
CA THR A 85 1.10 -19.42 8.15
C THR A 85 0.42 -18.79 9.36
N THR A 86 -0.86 -19.10 9.55
CA THR A 86 -1.63 -18.59 10.68
C THR A 86 -1.54 -19.57 11.85
N TYR A 87 -1.02 -19.09 12.98
CA TYR A 87 -1.13 -19.81 14.24
C TYR A 87 -2.56 -19.72 14.77
N TYR A 88 -3.13 -20.84 15.19
CA TYR A 88 -4.44 -20.88 15.85
C TYR A 88 -4.34 -21.54 17.22
N SER A 89 -5.16 -21.05 18.14
CA SER A 89 -5.38 -21.65 19.45
C SER A 89 -6.84 -21.48 19.84
N GLY A 90 -7.50 -22.58 20.21
CA GLY A 90 -8.92 -22.56 20.59
C GLY A 90 -9.27 -23.71 21.52
N ALA A 91 -10.19 -23.45 22.47
CA ALA A 91 -10.72 -24.47 23.36
C ALA A 91 -11.52 -25.50 22.54
N GLY A 92 -10.96 -26.72 22.41
CA GLY A 92 -11.58 -27.83 21.66
C GLY A 92 -10.99 -28.09 20.27
N SER A 93 -10.19 -27.17 19.71
CA SER A 93 -9.54 -27.32 18.39
C SER A 93 -8.03 -27.61 18.46
N GLY A 94 -7.45 -27.57 19.67
CA GLY A 94 -5.99 -27.71 19.86
C GLY A 94 -5.22 -26.44 19.46
N THR A 95 -3.90 -26.56 19.37
CA THR A 95 -3.00 -25.51 18.87
C THR A 95 -2.22 -26.01 17.67
N GLY A 96 -1.95 -25.13 16.70
CA GLY A 96 -1.22 -25.50 15.50
C GLY A 96 -1.05 -24.35 14.52
N TYR A 97 -0.47 -24.68 13.36
CA TYR A 97 -0.32 -23.76 12.24
C TYR A 97 -1.19 -24.24 11.08
N ALA A 98 -1.90 -23.29 10.46
CA ALA A 98 -2.68 -23.53 9.25
C ALA A 98 -2.07 -22.76 8.07
N VAL A 99 -2.10 -23.40 6.89
CA VAL A 99 -1.88 -22.69 5.64
C VAL A 99 -3.22 -22.06 5.26
N THR A 100 -3.27 -20.73 5.28
CA THR A 100 -4.42 -19.95 4.82
C THR A 100 -4.01 -19.20 3.57
N VAL A 101 -4.92 -19.05 2.61
CA VAL A 101 -4.65 -18.35 1.36
C VAL A 101 -5.73 -17.30 1.11
N GLY A 102 -5.31 -16.12 0.67
CA GLY A 102 -6.17 -15.10 0.09
C GLY A 102 -6.00 -15.04 -1.43
N SER A 103 -6.85 -14.27 -2.10
CA SER A 103 -6.67 -13.98 -3.54
C SER A 103 -5.47 -13.08 -3.81
N GLY A 104 -4.95 -12.38 -2.80
CA GLY A 104 -3.76 -11.54 -2.88
C GLY A 104 -4.07 -10.04 -2.91
N TRP A 105 -3.10 -9.26 -3.36
CA TRP A 105 -3.16 -7.80 -3.45
C TRP A 105 -2.87 -7.33 -4.87
N TYR A 106 -3.83 -6.64 -5.47
CA TYR A 106 -3.80 -6.12 -6.82
C TYR A 106 -3.72 -4.60 -6.76
N ILE A 107 -2.84 -4.02 -7.57
CA ILE A 107 -2.53 -2.59 -7.56
C ILE A 107 -2.50 -2.13 -9.03
N ASP A 108 -3.14 -0.99 -9.31
CA ASP A 108 -3.18 -0.42 -10.66
C ASP A 108 -3.20 1.13 -10.61
N GLU A 109 -2.97 1.77 -11.75
CA GLU A 109 -2.90 3.22 -11.95
C GLU A 109 -2.04 3.97 -10.91
N VAL A 110 -0.88 3.41 -10.56
CA VAL A 110 0.06 4.05 -9.64
C VAL A 110 0.57 5.35 -10.26
N THR A 111 0.25 6.48 -9.63
CA THR A 111 0.56 7.83 -10.13
C THR A 111 0.99 8.72 -8.98
N VAL A 112 1.95 9.61 -9.25
CA VAL A 112 2.23 10.76 -8.37
C VAL A 112 1.53 11.97 -8.96
N GLU A 113 0.71 12.63 -8.15
CA GLU A 113 -0.03 13.80 -8.56
C GLU A 113 0.38 15.03 -7.74
N ILE A 114 0.22 16.20 -8.33
CA ILE A 114 0.41 17.51 -7.70
C ILE A 114 -0.89 18.31 -7.79
N GLY A 115 -0.96 19.42 -7.06
CA GLY A 115 -2.10 20.34 -7.05
C GLY A 115 -3.08 20.11 -5.90
N VAL A 116 -3.88 21.14 -5.60
CA VAL A 116 -4.92 21.12 -4.57
C VAL A 116 -6.06 20.16 -4.94
N GLU A 117 -6.63 19.51 -3.92
CA GLU A 117 -7.60 18.39 -3.99
C GLU A 117 -8.80 18.61 -4.94
N GLY A 118 -9.21 19.86 -5.17
CA GLY A 118 -10.32 20.22 -6.06
C GLY A 118 -9.98 20.39 -7.55
N ALA A 119 -8.71 20.33 -7.95
CA ALA A 119 -8.29 20.62 -9.32
C ALA A 119 -8.32 19.39 -10.26
N MET A 120 -8.73 18.22 -9.78
CA MET A 120 -8.63 16.99 -10.55
C MET A 120 -9.98 16.34 -10.81
N SER A 121 -10.28 16.16 -12.09
CA SER A 121 -11.31 15.23 -12.54
C SER A 121 -10.87 13.80 -12.26
N ASN A 122 -11.68 13.05 -11.49
CA ASN A 122 -11.55 11.61 -11.40
C ASN A 122 -11.65 11.00 -12.81
N PRO A 123 -10.68 10.20 -13.31
CA PRO A 123 -10.93 9.40 -14.49
C PRO A 123 -12.12 8.47 -14.21
N ALA A 124 -13.03 8.39 -15.19
CA ALA A 124 -14.30 7.69 -15.05
C ALA A 124 -14.09 6.24 -14.59
N ARG A 125 -14.94 5.78 -13.66
CA ARG A 125 -15.01 4.38 -13.25
C ARG A 125 -15.32 3.51 -14.47
N PHE A 126 -14.59 2.42 -14.66
CA PHE A 126 -14.98 1.31 -15.55
C PHE A 126 -16.19 0.56 -14.97
#